data_AF-A0A2V8UFQ5-F1
#
_entry.id   AF-A0A2V8UFQ5-F1
#
_cell.length_a   1.000
_cell.length_b   1.000
_cell.length_c   1.000
_cell.angle_alpha   90.00
_cell.angle_beta   90.00
_cell.angle_gamma   90.00
#
_symmetry.space_group_name_H-M   'P 1'
#
loop_
_entity.id
_entity.type
_entity.pdbx_description
1 polymer ?
#
loop_
_entity_poly.entity_id
_entity_poly.type
_entity_poly.pdbx_seq_one_letter_code
_entity_poly.pdbx_strand_id
1 'polypeptide(L)'
;MLARHRKLIAHKYDGTAQRGPGRPRTALDIEKLVVRLAEENRDWGYRRIQGALSNLGHAIARSTIAEMLERHGIEPAPERSRKTTWKEFLSRHWELIVAADFFTVEVWTRRGLQRFIVLFFIELSTR
;
A
#
# COMPACT_ATOMS: atom_id res chain seq x y z
N MET A 1 59.91 22.10 2.25
CA MET A 1 59.79 22.20 0.76
C MET A 1 58.58 21.46 0.16
N LEU A 2 58.18 20.27 0.65
CA LEU A 2 57.13 19.44 -0.01
C LEU A 2 55.66 19.87 0.21
N ALA A 3 55.37 20.69 1.23
CA ALA A 3 53.99 21.08 1.56
C ALA A 3 53.39 22.08 0.55
N ARG A 4 54.22 23.00 0.03
CA ARG A 4 53.80 23.98 -1.00
C ARG A 4 53.46 23.30 -2.32
N HIS A 5 54.28 22.33 -2.73
CA HIS A 5 54.06 21.58 -3.96
C HIS A 5 52.73 20.80 -3.91
N ARG A 6 52.43 20.16 -2.77
CA ARG A 6 51.14 19.48 -2.55
C ARG A 6 49.93 20.43 -2.59
N LYS A 7 50.04 21.62 -1.99
CA LYS A 7 48.97 22.64 -2.05
C LYS A 7 48.71 23.13 -3.47
N LEU A 8 49.76 23.35 -4.26
CA LEU A 8 49.64 23.80 -5.65
C LEU A 8 49.00 22.71 -6.54
N ILE A 9 49.37 21.45 -6.34
CA ILE A 9 48.73 20.31 -7.02
C ILE A 9 47.25 20.23 -6.62
N ALA A 10 46.92 20.32 -5.33
CA ALA A 10 45.54 20.27 -4.86
C ALA A 10 44.67 21.37 -5.48
N HIS A 11 45.17 22.60 -5.57
CA HIS A 11 44.46 23.69 -6.24
C HIS A 11 44.33 23.51 -7.76
N LYS A 12 45.32 22.93 -8.43
CA LYS A 12 45.26 22.66 -9.87
C LYS A 12 44.17 21.63 -10.22
N TYR A 13 43.91 20.68 -9.32
CA TYR A 13 42.89 19.64 -9.48
C TYR A 13 41.64 19.88 -8.63
N ASP A 14 41.46 21.11 -8.13
CA ASP A 14 40.29 21.48 -7.34
C ASP A 14 39.07 21.71 -8.26
N GLY A 15 38.41 20.61 -8.62
CA GLY A 15 37.21 20.60 -9.46
C GLY A 15 35.94 21.06 -8.72
N THR A 16 36.05 21.66 -7.53
CA THR A 16 34.90 22.12 -6.74
C THR A 16 34.03 23.13 -7.48
N ALA A 17 34.62 23.99 -8.31
CA ALA A 17 33.90 24.95 -9.15
C ALA A 17 33.12 24.30 -10.32
N GLN A 18 33.44 23.04 -10.68
CA GLN A 18 32.75 22.26 -11.71
C GLN A 18 31.78 21.22 -11.11
N ARG A 19 31.60 21.20 -9.79
CA ARG A 19 30.59 20.35 -9.14
C ARG A 19 29.21 20.99 -9.33
N GLY A 20 28.47 20.52 -10.35
CA GLY A 20 27.04 20.76 -10.43
C GLY A 20 26.29 20.09 -9.27
N PRO A 21 25.05 20.50 -8.96
CA PRO A 21 24.21 19.76 -8.05
C PRO A 21 24.13 18.30 -8.52
N GLY A 22 24.40 17.36 -7.62
CA GLY A 22 24.33 15.92 -7.93
C GLY A 22 22.97 15.51 -8.48
N ARG A 23 22.94 14.34 -9.14
CA ARG A 23 21.77 13.76 -9.83
C ARG A 23 20.44 14.02 -9.09
N PRO A 24 19.38 14.49 -9.80
CA PRO A 24 18.15 14.96 -9.17
C PRO A 24 17.39 13.87 -8.40
N ARG A 25 16.50 14.32 -7.51
CA ARG A 25 15.59 13.57 -6.62
C ARG A 25 14.60 12.59 -7.29
N THR A 26 14.79 12.31 -8.58
CA THR A 26 13.92 11.53 -9.45
C THR A 26 13.60 10.13 -8.92
N ALA A 27 14.45 9.52 -8.09
CA ALA A 27 14.16 8.22 -7.49
C ALA A 27 12.96 8.25 -6.54
N LEU A 28 12.80 9.30 -5.72
CA LEU A 28 11.73 9.37 -4.71
C LEU A 28 10.35 9.60 -5.34
N ASP A 29 10.27 10.45 -6.36
CA ASP A 29 9.00 10.74 -7.03
C ASP A 29 8.54 9.55 -7.87
N ILE A 30 9.49 8.86 -8.52
CA ILE A 30 9.25 7.60 -9.21
C ILE A 30 8.82 6.50 -8.23
N GLU A 31 9.47 6.39 -7.08
CA GLU A 31 9.14 5.40 -6.07
C GLU A 31 7.71 5.61 -5.53
N LYS A 32 7.33 6.87 -5.25
CA LYS A 32 5.96 7.23 -4.90
C LYS A 32 4.96 6.86 -6.00
N LEU A 33 5.33 7.05 -7.26
CA LEU A 33 4.48 6.68 -8.39
C LEU A 33 4.33 5.16 -8.51
N VAL A 34 5.42 4.40 -8.33
CA VAL A 34 5.40 2.93 -8.32
C VAL A 34 4.49 2.41 -7.21
N VAL A 35 4.64 2.94 -5.99
CA VAL A 35 3.82 2.57 -4.82
C VAL A 35 2.34 2.88 -5.09
N ARG A 36 2.03 4.08 -5.58
CA ARG A 36 0.64 4.46 -5.90
C ARG A 36 0.02 3.54 -6.93
N LEU A 37 0.70 3.26 -8.05
CA LEU A 37 0.21 2.35 -9.09
C LEU A 37 -0.04 0.94 -8.54
N ALA A 38 0.83 0.49 -7.64
CA ALA A 38 0.74 -0.79 -6.96
C ALA A 38 -0.44 -0.91 -5.98
N GLU A 39 -0.76 0.17 -5.27
CA GLU A 39 -1.88 0.24 -4.32
C GLU A 39 -3.23 0.40 -5.02
N GLU A 40 -3.30 1.28 -6.02
CA GLU A 40 -4.51 1.51 -6.82
C GLU A 40 -4.86 0.29 -7.68
N ASN A 41 -3.86 -0.45 -8.16
CA ASN A 41 -4.03 -1.59 -9.06
C ASN A 41 -3.40 -2.86 -8.47
N ARG A 42 -4.09 -3.47 -7.51
CA ARG A 42 -3.57 -4.61 -6.72
C ARG A 42 -3.29 -5.86 -7.54
N ASP A 43 -3.92 -6.02 -8.70
CA ASP A 43 -3.71 -7.12 -9.65
C ASP A 43 -2.48 -6.90 -10.56
N TRP A 44 -1.87 -5.72 -10.54
CA TRP A 44 -0.74 -5.42 -11.42
C TRP A 44 0.55 -6.02 -10.90
N GLY A 45 1.07 -7.01 -11.65
CA GLY A 45 2.44 -7.50 -11.47
C GLY A 45 3.50 -6.53 -12.01
N TYR A 46 4.76 -6.79 -11.66
CA TYR A 46 5.90 -5.91 -11.99
C TYR A 46 6.02 -5.56 -13.48
N ARG A 47 5.69 -6.49 -14.37
CA ARG A 47 5.72 -6.24 -15.83
C ARG A 47 4.71 -5.19 -16.26
N ARG A 48 3.51 -5.19 -15.66
CA ARG A 48 2.43 -4.26 -16.00
C ARG A 48 2.73 -2.86 -15.45
N ILE A 49 3.24 -2.79 -14.22
CA ILE A 49 3.73 -1.54 -13.62
C ILE A 49 4.88 -0.96 -14.46
N GLN A 50 5.84 -1.80 -14.89
CA GLN A 50 6.94 -1.38 -15.76
C GLN A 50 6.43 -0.81 -17.10
N GLY A 51 5.45 -1.46 -17.73
CA GLY A 51 4.84 -0.96 -18.97
C GLY A 51 4.16 0.40 -18.79
N ALA A 52 3.41 0.57 -17.69
CA ALA A 52 2.77 1.84 -17.36
C ALA A 52 3.80 2.96 -17.14
N LEU A 53 4.90 2.68 -16.43
CA LEU A 53 6.00 3.63 -16.26
C LEU A 53 6.71 3.95 -17.58
N SER A 54 6.91 2.96 -18.45
CA SER A 54 7.49 3.17 -19.76
C SER A 54 6.64 4.09 -20.63
N ASN A 55 5.31 3.98 -20.54
CA ASN A 55 4.38 4.88 -21.25
C ASN A 55 4.47 6.32 -20.74
N LEU A 56 4.86 6.51 -19.48
CA LEU A 56 5.10 7.82 -18.86
C LEU A 56 6.54 8.34 -19.11
N GLY A 57 7.36 7.63 -19.88
CA GLY A 57 8.74 8.01 -20.19
C GLY A 57 9.77 7.58 -19.15
N HIS A 58 9.41 6.71 -18.19
CA HIS A 58 10.30 6.21 -17.16
C HIS A 58 10.80 4.80 -17.48
N ALA A 59 12.08 4.68 -17.86
CA ALA A 59 12.74 3.40 -18.07
C ALA A 59 13.30 2.85 -16.75
N ILE A 60 12.62 1.85 -16.18
CA ILE A 60 12.98 1.24 -14.89
C ILE A 60 13.02 -0.28 -15.02
N ALA A 61 14.01 -0.91 -14.39
CA ALA A 61 14.12 -2.36 -14.34
C ALA A 61 13.07 -2.97 -13.40
N ARG A 62 12.59 -4.18 -13.72
CA ARG A 62 11.64 -4.90 -12.86
C ARG A 62 12.19 -5.18 -11.46
N SER A 63 13.50 -5.41 -11.34
CA SER A 63 14.17 -5.60 -10.05
C SER A 63 14.08 -4.36 -9.17
N THR A 64 14.26 -3.17 -9.76
CA THR A 64 14.11 -1.89 -9.04
C THR A 64 12.68 -1.67 -8.56
N ILE A 65 11.68 -2.04 -9.37
CA ILE A 65 10.27 -2.01 -8.96
C ILE A 65 10.01 -2.97 -7.80
N ALA A 66 10.54 -4.20 -7.87
CA ALA A 66 10.41 -5.18 -6.80
C ALA A 66 11.04 -4.67 -5.49
N GLU A 67 12.27 -4.15 -5.55
CA GLU A 67 12.98 -3.59 -4.39
C GLU A 67 12.22 -2.39 -3.78
N MET A 68 11.70 -1.48 -4.61
CA MET A 68 10.89 -0.35 -4.15
C MET A 68 9.63 -0.81 -3.40
N LEU A 69 8.93 -1.81 -3.94
CA LEU A 69 7.71 -2.33 -3.32
C LEU A 69 8.01 -3.12 -2.03
N GLU A 70 9.09 -3.89 -2.02
CA GLU A 70 9.57 -4.62 -0.84
C GLU A 70 9.94 -3.65 0.30
N ARG A 71 10.63 -2.55 0.00
CA ARG A 71 10.93 -1.49 1.00
C ARG A 71 9.69 -0.87 1.61
N HIS A 72 8.58 -0.83 0.86
CA HIS A 72 7.29 -0.31 1.33
C HIS A 72 6.40 -1.40 1.96
N GLY A 73 6.90 -2.63 2.12
CA GLY A 73 6.14 -3.76 2.67
C GLY A 73 5.00 -4.22 1.76
N ILE A 74 5.04 -3.88 0.48
CA ILE A 74 3.98 -4.19 -0.47
C ILE A 74 4.28 -5.52 -1.15
N GLU A 75 3.45 -6.52 -0.85
CA GLU A 75 3.59 -7.87 -1.41
C GLU A 75 3.53 -7.87 -2.94
N PRO A 76 4.21 -8.81 -3.61
CA PRO A 76 4.06 -9.04 -5.05
C PRO A 76 2.60 -9.34 -5.41
N ALA A 77 2.22 -9.05 -6.66
CA ALA A 77 1.03 -9.68 -7.24
C ALA A 77 1.40 -11.11 -7.69
N PRO A 78 0.52 -12.11 -7.50
CA PRO A 78 -0.89 -12.02 -7.09
C PRO A 78 -1.16 -12.07 -5.57
N GLU A 79 -0.16 -12.23 -4.72
CA GLU A 79 -0.33 -12.32 -3.26
C GLU A 79 -1.06 -11.07 -2.71
N ARG A 80 -0.71 -9.90 -3.24
CA ARG A 80 -1.39 -8.63 -2.97
C ARG A 80 -2.87 -8.63 -3.34
N SER A 81 -3.27 -9.25 -4.45
CA SER A 81 -4.68 -9.27 -4.89
C SER A 81 -5.51 -10.33 -4.16
N ARG A 82 -4.86 -11.39 -3.67
CA ARG A 82 -5.53 -12.50 -2.96
C ARG A 82 -5.99 -12.14 -1.56
N LYS A 83 -5.36 -11.15 -0.92
CA LYS A 83 -5.69 -10.72 0.44
C LYS A 83 -6.69 -9.57 0.45
N THR A 84 -7.98 -9.84 0.29
CA THR A 84 -8.99 -8.82 0.66
C THR A 84 -8.87 -8.56 2.16
N THR A 85 -8.55 -7.35 2.57
CA THR A 85 -8.50 -7.03 4.00
C THR A 85 -9.92 -7.05 4.56
N TRP A 86 -10.11 -7.46 5.81
CA TRP A 86 -11.43 -7.44 6.46
C TRP A 86 -12.09 -6.06 6.38
N LYS A 87 -11.30 -4.99 6.52
CA LYS A 87 -11.77 -3.60 6.37
C LYS A 87 -12.36 -3.32 4.99
N GLU A 88 -11.71 -3.79 3.94
CA GLU A 88 -12.10 -3.53 2.55
C GLU A 88 -13.27 -4.43 2.12
N PHE A 89 -13.31 -5.68 2.62
CA PHE A 89 -14.48 -6.55 2.50
C PHE A 89 -15.70 -5.92 3.16
N LEU A 90 -15.57 -5.49 4.42
CA LEU A 90 -16.63 -4.85 5.17
C LEU A 90 -17.07 -3.55 4.50
N SER A 91 -16.15 -2.70 4.06
CA SER A 91 -16.51 -1.44 3.38
C SER A 91 -17.28 -1.65 2.07
N ARG A 92 -16.98 -2.71 1.31
CA ARG A 92 -17.67 -3.00 0.04
C ARG A 92 -19.03 -3.66 0.24
N HIS A 93 -19.18 -4.44 1.30
CA HIS A 93 -20.41 -5.19 1.58
C HIS A 93 -21.20 -4.60 2.74
N TRP A 94 -20.84 -3.41 3.23
CA TRP A 94 -21.43 -2.81 4.43
C TRP A 94 -22.94 -2.66 4.33
N GLU A 95 -23.43 -2.23 3.16
CA GLU A 95 -24.85 -2.08 2.84
C GLU A 95 -25.58 -3.42 2.61
N LEU A 96 -24.84 -4.53 2.50
CA LEU A 96 -25.37 -5.87 2.23
C LEU A 96 -25.24 -6.80 3.44
N ILE A 97 -24.55 -6.38 4.51
CA ILE A 97 -24.33 -7.21 5.70
C ILE A 97 -25.41 -6.90 6.74
N VAL A 98 -26.13 -7.95 7.10
CA VAL A 98 -27.07 -7.97 8.22
C VAL A 98 -26.50 -8.84 9.32
N ALA A 99 -26.45 -8.32 10.55
CA ALA A 99 -26.17 -9.11 11.73
C ALA A 99 -27.46 -9.81 12.18
N ALA A 100 -27.41 -11.13 12.37
CA ALA A 100 -28.53 -11.91 12.91
C ALA A 100 -28.10 -12.57 14.22
N ASP A 101 -28.94 -12.49 15.24
CA ASP A 101 -28.67 -13.09 16.54
C ASP A 101 -29.96 -13.52 17.23
N PHE A 102 -29.82 -14.35 18.28
CA PHE A 102 -30.93 -14.90 19.04
C PHE A 102 -30.86 -14.47 20.50
N PHE A 103 -32.01 -14.14 21.09
CA PHE A 103 -32.12 -14.00 22.55
C PHE A 103 -33.32 -14.77 23.08
N THR A 104 -33.26 -15.10 24.37
CA THR A 104 -34.35 -15.81 25.06
C THR A 104 -35.14 -14.85 25.92
N VAL A 105 -36.46 -14.98 25.90
CA VAL A 105 -37.37 -14.30 26.84
C VAL A 105 -38.22 -15.32 27.56
N GLU A 106 -38.32 -15.17 28.87
CA GLU A 106 -39.21 -15.99 29.69
C GLU A 106 -40.52 -15.23 29.89
N VAL A 107 -41.62 -15.80 29.40
CA VAL A 107 -42.94 -15.18 29.44
C VAL A 107 -43.84 -16.01 30.33
N TRP A 108 -44.46 -15.36 31.31
CA TRP A 108 -45.47 -15.99 32.15
C TRP A 108 -46.78 -16.13 31.37
N THR A 109 -47.18 -17.36 31.07
CA THR A 109 -48.44 -17.66 30.38
C THR A 109 -49.42 -18.34 31.34
N ARG A 110 -50.69 -18.49 30.94
CA ARG A 110 -51.69 -19.26 31.70
C ARG A 110 -51.29 -20.73 31.94
N ARG A 111 -50.30 -21.25 31.21
CA ARG A 111 -49.76 -22.61 31.35
C ARG A 111 -48.44 -22.66 32.13
N GLY A 112 -47.97 -21.54 32.68
CA GLY A 112 -46.71 -21.41 33.42
C GLY A 112 -45.67 -20.56 32.68
N LEU A 113 -44.44 -20.57 33.20
CA LEU A 113 -43.29 -19.87 32.62
C LEU A 113 -42.84 -20.60 31.34
N GLN A 114 -42.86 -19.89 30.21
CA GLN A 114 -42.46 -20.45 28.92
C GLN A 114 -41.34 -19.62 28.30
N ARG A 115 -40.30 -20.32 27.82
CA ARG A 115 -39.15 -19.70 27.14
C ARG A 115 -39.41 -19.58 25.65
N PHE A 116 -39.28 -18.36 25.13
CA PHE A 116 -39.31 -18.06 23.71
C PHE A 116 -37.89 -17.74 23.24
N ILE A 117 -37.52 -18.25 22.07
CA ILE A 117 -36.30 -17.88 21.36
C ILE A 117 -36.71 -16.88 20.28
N VAL A 118 -36.15 -15.68 20.33
CA VAL A 118 -36.43 -14.60 19.39
C VAL A 118 -35.22 -14.42 18.49
N LEU A 119 -35.40 -14.59 17.19
CA LEU A 119 -34.44 -14.21 16.16
C LEU A 119 -34.65 -12.74 15.79
N PHE A 120 -33.58 -11.96 15.74
CA PHE A 120 -33.63 -10.59 15.24
C PHE A 120 -32.51 -10.33 14.24
N PHE A 121 -32.72 -9.29 13.43
CA PHE A 121 -31.80 -8.84 12.39
C PHE A 121 -31.48 -7.35 12.62
N ILE A 122 -30.22 -6.97 12.51
CA ILE A 122 -29.75 -5.59 12.57
C ILE A 122 -28.99 -5.29 11.28
N GLU A 123 -29.42 -4.25 10.57
CA GLU A 123 -28.68 -3.72 9.43
C GLU A 123 -27.48 -2.93 9.95
N LEU A 124 -26.26 -3.41 9.70
CA LEU A 124 -25.04 -2.76 10.21
C LEU A 124 -24.78 -1.40 9.55
N SER A 125 -25.34 -1.15 8.35
CA SER A 125 -25.21 0.11 7.61
C SER A 125 -25.84 1.31 8.30
N THR A 126 -26.90 1.09 9.08
CA THR A 126 -27.77 2.12 9.66
C THR A 126 -27.40 2.55 11.09
N ARG A 127 -26.33 2.01 11.67
CA ARG A 127 -25.84 2.32 13.02
C ARG A 127 -24.51 3.06 12.99
#